data_AF-A0A959NX52-F1
#
_entry.id   AF-A0A959NX52-F1
#
_cell.length_a   1.000
_cell.length_b   1.000
_cell.length_c   1.000
_cell.angle_alpha   90.00
_cell.angle_beta   90.00
_cell.angle_gamma   90.00
#
_symmetry.space_group_name_H-M   'P 1'
#
loop_
_entity.id
_entity.type
_entity.pdbx_description
1 polymer ?
#
loop_
_entity_poly.entity_id
_entity_poly.type
_entity_poly.pdbx_seq_one_letter_code
_entity_poly.pdbx_strand_id
1 'polypeptide(L)'
;TIEICKKYNCKIIQTEWQGFGNTKKFAVDNAENQWIFSVDADEEISDQLKLKIQEILTNPQCDGYNIKRRSYYLGKEIKYCGWDKDFPLRLFNRNKGNFNVKEVHESVVINGKKCKIYEPIFHYTYPNLSLHISKMNRYSDISSQQIRENKNYSIISSIVFGIAKFLRMYFLQRGFLDGKVGFVLCFNSAFGVYLKYIKIWHKKN
;
A
#
# COMPACT_ATOMS: atom_id res chain seq x y z
N THR A 1 -14.56 -13.70 -4.42
CA THR A 1 -13.42 -13.99 -3.52
C THR A 1 -13.63 -15.25 -2.71
N ILE A 2 -14.64 -15.33 -1.82
CA ILE A 2 -14.88 -16.50 -0.94
C ILE A 2 -14.96 -17.82 -1.73
N GLU A 3 -15.76 -17.86 -2.80
CA GLU A 3 -15.91 -19.06 -3.64
C GLU A 3 -14.60 -19.50 -4.31
N ILE A 4 -13.70 -18.56 -4.61
CA ILE A 4 -12.37 -18.90 -5.14
C ILE A 4 -11.52 -19.49 -4.02
N CYS A 5 -11.49 -18.87 -2.84
CA CYS A 5 -10.74 -19.38 -1.68
C CYS A 5 -11.16 -20.80 -1.28
N LYS A 6 -12.45 -21.13 -1.36
CA LYS A 6 -12.97 -22.49 -1.10
C LYS A 6 -12.36 -23.54 -2.03
N LYS A 7 -12.14 -23.21 -3.32
CA LYS A 7 -11.54 -24.13 -4.30
C LYS A 7 -10.07 -24.46 -4.02
N TYR A 8 -9.37 -23.59 -3.28
CA TYR A 8 -7.96 -23.77 -2.91
C TYR A 8 -7.77 -24.26 -1.47
N ASN A 9 -8.83 -24.79 -0.84
CA ASN A 9 -8.81 -25.28 0.54
C ASN A 9 -8.26 -24.26 1.55
N CYS A 10 -8.51 -22.96 1.32
CA CYS A 10 -8.13 -21.93 2.28
C CYS A 10 -9.00 -22.02 3.54
N LYS A 11 -8.41 -21.82 4.72
CA LYS A 11 -9.17 -21.53 5.94
C LYS A 11 -9.79 -20.14 5.82
N ILE A 12 -11.12 -20.05 5.85
CA ILE A 12 -11.86 -18.80 5.71
C ILE A 12 -12.37 -18.37 7.08
N ILE A 13 -12.02 -17.15 7.49
CA ILE A 13 -12.48 -16.54 8.73
C ILE A 13 -13.23 -15.26 8.36
N GLN A 14 -14.48 -15.14 8.80
CA GLN A 14 -15.31 -13.97 8.59
C GLN A 14 -15.40 -13.16 9.89
N THR A 15 -15.44 -11.85 9.76
CA THR A 15 -15.59 -10.91 10.88
C THR A 15 -16.27 -9.64 10.37
N GLU A 16 -16.88 -8.89 11.27
CA GLU A 16 -17.38 -7.56 10.95
C GLU A 16 -16.21 -6.62 10.60
N TRP A 17 -16.46 -5.66 9.72
CA TRP A 17 -15.42 -4.73 9.30
C TRP A 17 -15.08 -3.73 10.41
N GLN A 18 -13.88 -3.86 10.99
CA GLN A 18 -13.39 -3.03 12.10
C GLN A 18 -12.32 -2.01 11.66
N GLY A 19 -12.20 -1.78 10.34
CA GLY A 19 -11.10 -1.02 9.74
C GLY A 19 -9.89 -1.89 9.38
N PHE A 20 -9.01 -1.39 8.51
CA PHE A 20 -7.91 -2.17 7.94
C PHE A 20 -6.95 -2.73 9.00
N GLY A 21 -6.50 -1.89 9.93
CA GLY A 21 -5.57 -2.28 10.98
C GLY A 21 -6.12 -3.37 11.91
N ASN A 22 -7.33 -3.17 12.45
CA ASN A 22 -7.95 -4.12 13.39
C ASN A 22 -8.30 -5.44 12.71
N THR A 23 -8.85 -5.41 11.49
CA THR A 23 -9.16 -6.63 10.74
C THR A 23 -7.90 -7.42 10.39
N LYS A 24 -6.78 -6.76 10.03
CA LYS A 24 -5.50 -7.45 9.79
C LYS A 24 -4.89 -8.01 11.08
N LYS A 25 -4.99 -7.28 12.20
CA LYS A 25 -4.57 -7.79 13.51
C LYS A 25 -5.36 -9.04 13.91
N PHE A 26 -6.68 -9.01 13.77
CA PHE A 26 -7.54 -10.18 13.99
C PHE A 26 -7.13 -11.38 13.12
N ALA A 27 -6.77 -11.15 11.85
CA ALA A 27 -6.27 -12.21 10.99
C ALA A 27 -4.94 -12.82 11.48
N VAL A 28 -4.00 -11.98 11.95
CA VAL A 28 -2.75 -12.44 12.56
C VAL A 28 -3.01 -13.27 13.82
N ASP A 29 -3.94 -12.82 14.66
CA ASP A 29 -4.24 -13.49 15.94
C ASP A 29 -4.84 -14.89 15.72
N ASN A 30 -5.58 -15.08 14.62
CA ASN A 30 -6.18 -16.36 14.23
C ASN A 30 -5.28 -17.27 13.37
N ALA A 31 -4.09 -16.81 12.99
CA ALA A 31 -3.14 -17.65 12.26
C ALA A 31 -2.63 -18.79 13.15
N GLU A 32 -2.28 -19.93 12.56
CA GLU A 32 -1.80 -21.10 13.33
C GLU A 32 -0.27 -21.08 13.51
N ASN A 33 0.43 -20.45 12.57
CA ASN A 33 1.88 -20.40 12.55
C ASN A 33 2.43 -19.17 13.29
N GLN A 34 3.65 -19.29 13.81
CA GLN A 34 4.38 -18.18 14.43
C GLN A 34 4.86 -17.14 13.41
N TRP A 35 5.31 -17.61 12.26
CA TRP A 35 5.71 -16.76 11.15
C TRP A 35 4.50 -16.41 10.29
N ILE A 36 4.30 -15.13 10.09
CA ILE A 36 3.19 -14.59 9.31
C ILE A 36 3.75 -13.99 8.03
N PHE A 37 3.18 -14.41 6.91
CA PHE A 37 3.36 -13.76 5.63
C PHE A 37 2.04 -13.11 5.21
N SER A 38 1.97 -11.79 5.33
CA SER A 38 0.76 -11.01 5.02
C SER A 38 0.82 -10.53 3.57
N VAL A 39 -0.18 -10.91 2.77
CA VAL A 39 -0.29 -10.58 1.34
C VAL A 39 -1.68 -10.00 1.08
N ASP A 40 -1.75 -8.92 0.31
CA ASP A 40 -3.02 -8.33 -0.11
C ASP A 40 -3.58 -9.06 -1.35
N ALA A 41 -4.90 -9.03 -1.58
CA ALA A 41 -5.54 -9.79 -2.67
C ALA A 41 -5.15 -9.31 -4.09
N ASP A 42 -4.49 -8.16 -4.20
CA ASP A 42 -3.93 -7.60 -5.43
C ASP A 42 -2.41 -7.78 -5.53
N GLU A 43 -1.81 -8.61 -4.69
CA GLU A 43 -0.39 -8.94 -4.68
C GLU A 43 -0.12 -10.40 -5.10
N GLU A 44 0.99 -10.62 -5.82
CA GLU A 44 1.44 -11.93 -6.30
C GLU A 44 2.89 -12.17 -5.89
N ILE A 45 3.16 -13.38 -5.40
CA ILE A 45 4.48 -13.80 -4.91
C ILE A 45 5.31 -14.29 -6.10
N SER A 46 6.47 -13.70 -6.36
CA SER A 46 7.38 -14.25 -7.37
C SER A 46 7.97 -15.60 -6.94
N ASP A 47 8.31 -16.45 -7.90
CA ASP A 47 8.94 -17.76 -7.61
C ASP A 47 10.24 -17.61 -6.82
N GLN A 48 11.04 -16.58 -7.15
CA GLN A 48 12.26 -16.24 -6.42
C GLN A 48 11.97 -15.88 -4.96
N LEU A 49 10.92 -15.07 -4.73
CA LEU A 49 10.51 -14.71 -3.38
C LEU A 49 10.03 -15.93 -2.59
N LYS A 50 9.27 -16.83 -3.21
CA LYS A 50 8.84 -18.08 -2.58
C LYS A 50 10.03 -18.91 -2.10
N LEU A 51 11.01 -19.16 -2.98
CA LEU A 51 12.22 -19.91 -2.63
C LEU A 51 13.00 -19.20 -1.52
N LYS A 52 13.12 -17.88 -1.59
CA LYS A 52 13.84 -17.10 -0.58
C LYS A 52 13.18 -17.14 0.79
N ILE A 53 11.86 -17.09 0.85
CA ILE A 53 11.11 -17.22 2.11
C ILE A 53 11.34 -18.62 2.71
N GLN A 54 11.28 -19.68 1.89
CA GLN A 54 11.52 -21.04 2.36
C GLN A 54 12.93 -21.19 2.95
N GLU A 55 13.95 -20.64 2.28
CA GLU A 55 15.33 -20.60 2.78
C GLU A 55 15.41 -19.87 4.13
N ILE A 56 14.85 -18.66 4.20
CA ILE A 56 14.89 -17.82 5.41
C ILE A 56 14.25 -18.51 6.62
N LEU A 57 13.13 -19.22 6.41
CA LEU A 57 12.39 -19.86 7.48
C LEU A 57 13.12 -21.08 8.08
N THR A 58 14.15 -21.62 7.42
CA THR A 58 14.99 -22.68 7.99
C THR A 58 15.90 -22.16 9.11
N ASN A 59 16.38 -20.91 9.00
CA ASN A 59 17.25 -20.28 9.99
C ASN A 59 17.09 -18.74 9.99
N PRO A 60 16.02 -18.21 10.61
CA PRO A 60 15.73 -16.77 10.56
C PRO A 60 16.79 -15.93 11.28
N GLN A 61 17.41 -15.00 10.55
CA GLN A 61 18.45 -14.10 11.07
C GLN A 61 17.91 -12.78 11.67
N CYS A 62 16.61 -12.53 11.47
CA CYS A 62 15.91 -11.29 11.78
C CYS A 62 14.47 -11.64 12.20
N ASP A 63 13.79 -10.75 12.94
CA ASP A 63 12.42 -10.97 13.43
C ASP A 63 11.35 -10.54 12.40
N GLY A 64 11.75 -9.82 11.36
CA GLY A 64 10.88 -9.43 10.26
C GLY A 64 11.63 -8.98 9.01
N TYR A 65 10.96 -9.10 7.87
CA TYR A 65 11.53 -8.91 6.55
C TYR A 65 10.68 -7.95 5.71
N ASN A 66 11.31 -6.85 5.35
CA ASN A 66 10.84 -5.85 4.41
C ASN A 66 11.08 -6.36 2.98
N ILE A 67 10.01 -6.57 2.21
CA ILE A 67 10.10 -7.25 0.91
C ILE A 67 9.93 -6.25 -0.21
N LYS A 68 10.82 -6.31 -1.20
CA LYS A 68 10.76 -5.45 -2.38
C LYS A 68 9.39 -5.56 -3.05
N ARG A 69 8.72 -4.41 -3.24
CA ARG A 69 7.46 -4.36 -4.00
C ARG A 69 7.71 -3.84 -5.42
N ARG A 70 7.22 -4.57 -6.42
CA ARG A 70 7.19 -4.14 -7.83
C ARG A 70 5.74 -3.86 -8.22
N SER A 71 5.43 -2.59 -8.45
CA SER A 71 4.07 -2.14 -8.65
C SER A 71 3.71 -2.09 -10.13
N TYR A 72 2.51 -2.55 -10.47
CA TYR A 72 1.94 -2.49 -11.80
C TYR A 72 0.75 -1.54 -11.82
N TYR A 73 0.74 -0.65 -12.82
CA TYR A 73 -0.30 0.33 -13.05
C TYR A 73 -0.77 0.22 -14.51
N LEU A 74 -2.07 0.00 -14.71
CA LEU A 74 -2.69 -0.21 -16.03
C LEU A 74 -1.97 -1.30 -16.84
N GLY A 75 -1.62 -2.41 -16.18
CA GLY A 75 -0.94 -3.56 -16.79
C GLY A 75 0.55 -3.36 -17.08
N LYS A 76 1.13 -2.19 -16.80
CA LYS A 76 2.55 -1.91 -16.98
C LYS A 76 3.27 -1.81 -15.64
N GLU A 77 4.43 -2.42 -15.53
CA GLU A 77 5.32 -2.20 -14.39
C GLU A 77 5.77 -0.73 -14.32
N ILE A 78 5.66 -0.14 -13.13
CA ILE A 78 6.14 1.20 -12.84
C ILE A 78 7.54 1.12 -12.24
N LYS A 79 8.53 1.63 -12.98
CA LYS A 79 9.95 1.64 -12.56
C LYS A 79 10.39 2.97 -11.99
N TYR A 80 9.58 4.02 -12.16
CA TYR A 80 9.84 5.37 -11.69
C TYR A 80 8.61 5.90 -10.94
N CYS A 81 8.31 7.20 -11.04
CA CYS A 81 7.18 7.85 -10.36
C CYS A 81 7.26 7.78 -8.81
N GLY A 82 8.38 7.32 -8.24
CA GLY A 82 8.56 7.09 -6.80
C GLY A 82 7.94 5.80 -6.27
N TRP A 83 7.51 4.88 -7.14
CA TRP A 83 6.93 3.58 -6.76
C TRP A 83 7.96 2.45 -6.72
N ASP A 84 9.21 2.76 -7.06
CA ASP A 84 10.33 1.82 -7.19
C ASP A 84 11.09 1.57 -5.88
N LYS A 85 10.81 2.32 -4.81
CA LYS A 85 11.63 2.30 -3.57
C LYS A 85 11.00 1.56 -2.41
N ASP A 86 9.85 0.93 -2.63
CA ASP A 86 9.06 0.41 -1.52
C ASP A 86 9.48 -0.99 -1.06
N PHE A 87 9.51 -1.16 0.25
CA PHE A 87 9.82 -2.42 0.94
C PHE A 87 8.88 -2.59 2.15
N PRO A 88 7.58 -2.88 1.95
CA PRO A 88 6.67 -3.13 3.06
C PRO A 88 7.13 -4.33 3.91
N LEU A 89 6.91 -4.26 5.22
CA LEU A 89 7.15 -5.37 6.12
C LEU A 89 6.03 -6.40 5.93
N ARG A 90 6.36 -7.55 5.32
CA ARG A 90 5.37 -8.54 4.87
C ARG A 90 5.55 -9.90 5.53
N LEU A 91 6.78 -10.29 5.87
CA LEU A 91 7.10 -11.51 6.61
C LEU A 91 7.59 -11.15 8.01
N PHE A 92 6.98 -11.67 9.07
CA PHE A 92 7.36 -11.32 10.45
C PHE A 92 6.97 -12.40 11.46
N ASN A 93 7.68 -12.44 12.58
CA ASN A 93 7.32 -13.25 13.73
C ASN A 93 6.23 -12.53 14.55
N ARG A 94 5.05 -13.15 14.67
CA ARG A 94 3.90 -12.55 15.39
C ARG A 94 4.16 -12.30 16.87
N ASN A 95 5.11 -13.01 17.49
CA ASN A 95 5.48 -12.82 18.90
C ASN A 95 6.32 -11.55 19.11
N LYS A 96 6.83 -10.95 18.02
CA LYS A 96 7.65 -9.74 18.04
C LYS A 96 6.90 -8.52 17.51
N GLY A 97 5.71 -8.69 16.94
CA GLY A 97 4.91 -7.56 16.45
C GLY A 97 3.67 -7.94 15.68
N ASN A 98 2.90 -6.92 15.31
CA ASN A 98 1.60 -7.06 14.66
C ASN A 98 1.26 -5.78 13.86
N PHE A 99 0.10 -5.74 13.21
CA PHE A 99 -0.42 -4.55 12.56
C PHE A 99 -0.77 -3.45 13.58
N ASN A 100 -0.50 -2.20 13.21
CA ASN A 100 -0.99 -1.04 13.95
C ASN A 100 -2.50 -0.80 13.68
N VAL A 101 -3.16 -0.11 14.60
CA VAL A 101 -4.61 0.15 14.58
C VAL A 101 -5.03 1.33 13.70
N LYS A 102 -4.21 1.69 12.70
CA LYS A 102 -4.52 2.82 11.82
C LYS A 102 -5.67 2.45 10.87
N GLU A 103 -6.56 3.41 10.63
CA GLU A 103 -7.68 3.24 9.69
C GLU A 103 -7.24 3.23 8.22
N VAL A 104 -6.14 3.90 7.89
CA VAL A 104 -5.56 3.94 6.54
C VAL A 104 -4.04 3.94 6.65
N HIS A 105 -3.36 3.27 5.70
CA HIS A 105 -1.91 3.10 5.71
C HIS A 105 -1.44 2.36 6.97
N GLU A 106 -2.19 1.35 7.35
CA GLU A 106 -1.81 0.38 8.35
C GLU A 106 -0.51 -0.32 7.94
N SER A 107 0.30 -0.67 8.93
CA SER A 107 1.57 -1.35 8.68
C SER A 107 1.91 -2.26 9.83
N VAL A 108 2.67 -3.31 9.52
CA VAL A 108 3.26 -4.17 10.54
C VAL A 108 4.31 -3.38 11.32
N VAL A 109 4.25 -3.47 12.65
CA VAL A 109 5.23 -2.91 13.57
C VAL A 109 5.78 -4.05 14.40
N ILE A 110 7.10 -4.21 14.39
CA ILE A 110 7.80 -5.22 15.19
C ILE A 110 8.82 -4.56 16.12
N ASN A 111 9.00 -5.16 17.30
CA ASN A 111 10.10 -4.94 18.23
C ASN A 111 11.15 -6.03 18.03
N GLY A 112 12.10 -5.79 17.14
CA GLY A 112 13.11 -6.77 16.74
C GLY A 112 13.90 -6.33 15.51
N LYS A 113 14.84 -7.17 15.11
CA LYS A 113 15.72 -6.91 13.96
C LYS A 113 14.93 -7.04 12.65
N LYS A 114 15.08 -6.06 11.77
CA LYS A 114 14.47 -6.04 10.43
C LYS A 114 15.53 -6.25 9.35
N CYS A 115 15.19 -7.04 8.35
CA CYS A 115 16.04 -7.28 7.18
C CYS A 115 15.28 -7.06 5.89
N LYS A 116 15.98 -6.99 4.76
CA LYS A 116 15.37 -6.80 3.44
C LYS A 116 15.45 -8.07 2.61
N ILE A 117 14.38 -8.32 1.86
CA ILE A 117 14.32 -9.32 0.79
C ILE A 117 14.16 -8.53 -0.52
N TYR A 118 15.03 -8.80 -1.49
CA TYR A 118 15.08 -8.04 -2.76
C TYR A 118 14.29 -8.74 -3.87
N GLU A 119 14.05 -10.03 -3.72
CA GLU A 119 13.12 -10.83 -4.52
C GLU A 119 11.72 -10.23 -4.38
N PRO A 120 11.05 -9.93 -5.50
CA PRO A 120 9.90 -9.04 -5.45
C PRO A 120 8.61 -9.76 -5.10
N ILE A 121 7.73 -9.03 -4.43
CA ILE A 121 6.28 -9.23 -4.53
C ILE A 121 5.74 -8.29 -5.61
N PHE A 122 4.93 -8.81 -6.52
CA PHE A 122 4.24 -8.01 -7.54
C PHE A 122 2.95 -7.43 -6.94
N HIS A 123 2.66 -6.17 -7.24
CA HIS A 123 1.45 -5.50 -6.74
C HIS A 123 0.67 -4.85 -7.88
N TYR A 124 -0.54 -5.33 -8.13
CA TYR A 124 -1.41 -4.91 -9.24
C TYR A 124 -2.47 -3.91 -8.78
N THR A 125 -2.03 -2.77 -8.25
CA THR A 125 -2.87 -1.84 -7.47
C THR A 125 -4.08 -1.28 -8.25
N TYR A 126 -3.90 -0.98 -9.53
CA TYR A 126 -4.91 -0.36 -10.38
C TYR A 126 -4.89 -0.97 -11.80
N PRO A 127 -5.73 -1.98 -12.07
CA PRO A 127 -5.77 -2.62 -13.38
C PRO A 127 -6.48 -1.76 -14.44
N ASN A 128 -7.34 -0.82 -14.03
CA ASN A 128 -7.99 0.14 -14.93
C ASN A 128 -8.18 1.52 -14.28
N LEU A 129 -8.48 2.52 -15.11
CA LEU A 129 -8.66 3.92 -14.69
C LEU A 129 -9.86 4.11 -13.76
N SER A 130 -10.99 3.43 -14.02
CA SER A 130 -12.20 3.56 -13.22
C SER A 130 -11.96 3.18 -11.76
N LEU A 131 -11.21 2.10 -11.52
CA LEU A 131 -10.79 1.69 -10.17
C LEU A 131 -9.85 2.69 -9.52
N HIS A 132 -8.92 3.28 -10.28
CA HIS A 132 -8.06 4.34 -9.75
C HIS A 132 -8.88 5.55 -9.31
N ILE A 133 -9.80 6.03 -10.16
CA ILE A 133 -10.63 7.20 -9.87
C ILE A 133 -11.52 6.94 -8.65
N SER A 134 -12.17 5.77 -8.59
CA SER A 134 -13.02 5.39 -7.45
C SER A 134 -12.22 5.32 -6.14
N LYS A 135 -11.07 4.63 -6.13
CA LYS A 135 -10.17 4.59 -4.97
C LYS A 135 -9.70 5.99 -4.58
N MET A 136 -9.25 6.80 -5.54
CA MET A 136 -8.80 8.17 -5.30
C MET A 136 -9.89 9.02 -4.64
N ASN A 137 -11.14 8.92 -5.10
CA ASN A 137 -12.26 9.62 -4.50
C ASN A 137 -12.45 9.18 -3.03
N ARG A 138 -12.56 7.88 -2.78
CA ARG A 138 -12.71 7.31 -1.43
C ARG A 138 -11.56 7.69 -0.49
N TYR A 139 -10.31 7.57 -0.94
CA TYR A 139 -9.14 7.92 -0.11
C TYR A 139 -9.06 9.42 0.16
N SER A 140 -9.47 10.27 -0.78
CA SER A 140 -9.55 11.71 -0.55
C SER A 140 -10.65 12.07 0.45
N ASP A 141 -11.78 11.36 0.46
CA ASP A 141 -12.84 11.53 1.47
C ASP A 141 -12.34 11.20 2.87
N ILE A 142 -11.73 10.02 3.05
CA ILE A 142 -11.18 9.62 4.35
C ILE A 142 -10.06 10.57 4.77
N SER A 143 -9.15 10.91 3.86
CA SER A 143 -8.04 11.83 4.15
C SER A 143 -8.51 13.25 4.50
N SER A 144 -9.68 13.66 4.02
CA SER A 144 -10.26 14.97 4.34
C SER A 144 -10.83 15.04 5.76
N GLN A 145 -11.04 13.90 6.43
CA GLN A 145 -11.45 13.87 7.84
C GLN A 145 -10.28 14.21 8.78
N GLN A 146 -9.03 14.04 8.33
CA GLN A 146 -7.81 14.34 9.09
C GLN A 146 -7.47 15.84 9.03
N ILE A 147 -8.43 16.69 9.36
CA ILE A 147 -8.25 18.14 9.41
C ILE A 147 -7.28 18.48 10.53
N ARG A 148 -6.23 19.22 10.18
CA ARG A 148 -5.35 19.85 11.17
C ARG A 148 -5.75 21.30 11.35
N GLU A 149 -6.03 21.71 12.58
CA GLU A 149 -6.47 23.07 12.91
C GLU A 149 -5.46 24.12 12.42
N ASN A 150 -4.17 23.89 12.65
CA ASN A 150 -3.07 24.81 12.31
C ASN A 150 -2.67 24.84 10.82
N LYS A 151 -3.50 24.32 9.91
CA LYS A 151 -3.22 24.38 8.47
C LYS A 151 -4.27 25.22 7.73
N ASN A 152 -3.76 26.11 6.89
CA ASN A 152 -4.57 26.85 5.93
C ASN A 152 -4.92 25.92 4.76
N TYR A 153 -6.21 25.66 4.59
CA TYR A 153 -6.76 24.93 3.45
C TYR A 153 -7.54 25.93 2.59
N SER A 154 -6.94 26.33 1.48
CA SER A 154 -7.55 27.21 0.48
C SER A 154 -7.57 26.55 -0.90
N ILE A 155 -8.43 27.03 -1.80
CA ILE A 155 -8.44 26.60 -3.20
C ILE A 155 -7.04 26.71 -3.82
N ILE A 156 -6.37 27.85 -3.61
CA ILE A 156 -5.00 28.09 -4.12
C ILE A 156 -4.02 27.03 -3.56
N SER A 157 -4.07 26.75 -2.25
CA SER A 157 -3.19 25.75 -1.65
C SER A 157 -3.41 24.35 -2.25
N SER A 158 -4.66 23.99 -2.57
CA SER A 158 -4.99 22.69 -3.18
C SER A 158 -4.36 22.54 -4.57
N ILE A 159 -4.40 23.60 -5.38
CA ILE A 159 -3.81 23.64 -6.72
C ILE A 159 -2.29 23.56 -6.61
N VAL A 160 -1.67 24.37 -5.75
CA VAL A 160 -0.22 24.38 -5.55
C VAL A 160 0.29 23.01 -5.10
N PHE A 161 -0.38 22.35 -4.14
CA PHE A 161 0.03 21.01 -3.69
C PHE A 161 -0.13 19.95 -4.78
N GLY A 162 -1.19 20.05 -5.60
CA GLY A 162 -1.36 19.19 -6.78
C GLY A 162 -0.22 19.35 -7.79
N ILE A 163 0.06 20.59 -8.21
CA ILE A 163 1.14 20.90 -9.16
C ILE A 163 2.50 20.46 -8.59
N ALA A 164 2.80 20.78 -7.34
CA ALA A 164 4.05 20.36 -6.69
C ALA A 164 4.21 18.84 -6.66
N LYS A 165 3.11 18.10 -6.40
CA LYS A 165 3.10 16.63 -6.46
C LYS A 165 3.40 16.11 -7.86
N PHE A 166 2.79 16.71 -8.90
CA PHE A 166 3.05 16.35 -10.30
C PHE A 166 4.53 16.60 -10.65
N LEU A 167 5.03 17.81 -10.42
CA LEU A 167 6.41 18.18 -10.75
C LEU A 167 7.43 17.26 -10.09
N ARG A 168 7.21 16.96 -8.80
CA ARG A 168 8.07 16.03 -8.06
C ARG A 168 8.02 14.61 -8.65
N MET A 169 6.84 14.06 -8.90
CA MET A 169 6.73 12.68 -9.40
C MET A 169 7.23 12.55 -10.84
N TYR A 170 6.85 13.49 -11.70
CA TYR A 170 7.13 13.42 -13.12
C TYR A 170 8.59 13.75 -13.41
N PHE A 171 9.13 14.85 -12.88
CA PHE A 171 10.51 15.28 -13.17
C PHE A 171 11.52 14.72 -12.16
N LEU A 172 11.35 14.99 -10.86
CA LEU A 172 12.36 14.60 -9.84
C LEU A 172 12.42 13.09 -9.64
N GLN A 173 11.28 12.41 -9.66
CA GLN A 173 11.19 10.95 -9.57
C GLN A 173 11.18 10.27 -10.95
N ARG A 174 11.50 11.04 -12.01
CA ARG A 174 11.69 10.56 -13.38
C ARG A 174 10.49 9.79 -13.95
N GLY A 175 9.27 10.12 -13.54
CA GLY A 175 8.05 9.48 -14.01
C GLY A 175 7.85 9.57 -15.53
N PHE A 176 8.46 10.54 -16.22
CA PHE A 176 8.47 10.59 -17.68
C PHE A 176 9.12 9.37 -18.34
N LEU A 177 10.04 8.66 -17.66
CA LEU A 177 10.67 7.44 -18.17
C LEU A 177 9.71 6.24 -18.20
N ASP A 178 8.60 6.28 -17.45
CA ASP A 178 7.51 5.31 -17.55
C ASP A 178 6.55 5.63 -18.73
N GLY A 179 6.84 6.64 -19.54
CA GLY A 179 6.08 7.01 -20.75
C GLY A 179 4.66 7.46 -20.46
N LYS A 180 3.72 7.14 -21.35
CA LYS A 180 2.30 7.55 -21.23
C LYS A 180 1.66 7.10 -19.91
N VAL A 181 1.96 5.87 -19.48
CA VAL A 181 1.45 5.31 -18.22
C VAL A 181 2.00 6.08 -17.02
N GLY A 182 3.30 6.45 -17.05
CA GLY A 182 3.92 7.29 -16.03
C GLY A 182 3.29 8.67 -15.92
N PHE A 183 3.01 9.32 -17.07
CA PHE A 183 2.30 10.59 -17.11
C PHE A 183 0.92 10.49 -16.45
N VAL A 184 0.12 9.50 -16.85
CA VAL A 184 -1.23 9.26 -16.30
C VAL A 184 -1.16 9.01 -14.78
N LEU A 185 -0.19 8.22 -14.33
CA LEU A 185 0.00 7.96 -12.90
C LEU A 185 0.35 9.24 -12.13
N CYS A 186 1.31 10.03 -12.63
CA CYS A 186 1.72 11.29 -12.00
C CYS A 186 0.56 12.29 -11.96
N PHE A 187 -0.21 12.40 -13.05
CA PHE A 187 -1.36 13.29 -13.14
C PHE A 187 -2.46 12.91 -12.16
N ASN A 188 -2.90 11.64 -12.15
CA ASN A 188 -3.92 11.19 -11.22
C ASN A 188 -3.46 11.29 -9.75
N SER A 189 -2.17 11.03 -9.48
CA SER A 189 -1.61 11.21 -8.13
C SER A 189 -1.63 12.67 -7.68
N ALA A 190 -1.37 13.62 -8.59
CA ALA A 190 -1.47 15.05 -8.33
C ALA A 190 -2.92 15.48 -8.13
N PHE A 191 -3.84 14.98 -8.96
CA PHE A 191 -5.27 15.25 -8.83
C PHE A 191 -5.84 14.69 -7.53
N GLY A 192 -5.39 13.52 -7.07
CA GLY A 192 -5.77 12.98 -5.75
C GLY A 192 -5.31 13.86 -4.59
N VAL A 193 -4.14 14.49 -4.69
CA VAL A 193 -3.69 15.51 -3.72
C VAL A 193 -4.60 16.73 -3.78
N TYR A 194 -4.87 17.27 -4.97
CA TYR A 194 -5.82 18.37 -5.13
C TYR A 194 -7.19 18.04 -4.49
N LEU A 195 -7.77 16.88 -4.81
CA LEU A 195 -9.05 16.41 -4.28
C LEU A 195 -9.07 16.33 -2.76
N LYS A 196 -7.99 15.84 -2.13
CA LYS A 196 -7.88 15.83 -0.67
C LYS A 196 -8.03 17.25 -0.10
N TYR A 197 -7.30 18.22 -0.62
CA TYR A 197 -7.26 19.57 -0.06
C TYR A 197 -8.51 20.38 -0.39
N ILE A 198 -9.08 20.24 -1.59
CA ILE A 198 -10.32 20.93 -1.95
C ILE A 198 -11.51 20.43 -1.14
N LYS A 199 -11.57 19.12 -0.84
CA LYS A 199 -12.60 18.55 0.04
C LYS A 199 -12.47 19.04 1.49
N ILE A 200 -11.24 19.23 1.99
CA ILE A 200 -11.04 19.84 3.32
C ILE A 200 -11.54 21.29 3.31
N TRP A 201 -11.21 22.06 2.28
CA TRP A 201 -11.69 23.44 2.14
C TRP A 201 -13.23 23.50 2.12
N HIS A 202 -13.88 22.65 1.32
CA HIS A 202 -15.35 22.56 1.24
C HIS A 202 -16.03 22.12 2.55
N LYS A 203 -15.31 21.44 3.45
CA LYS A 203 -15.84 21.08 4.78
C LYS A 203 -15.70 22.20 5.82
N LYS A 204 -14.77 23.13 5.60
CA LYS A 204 -14.50 24.25 6.52
C LYS A 204 -15.33 25.50 6.20
N ASN A 205 -15.89 25.60 5.00
CA ASN A 205 -16.69 26.73 4.51
C ASN A 205 -18.06 26.21 4.13
#